data_AF-A0A953M8L9-F1
#
_entry.id   AF-A0A953M8L9-F1
#
_cell.length_a   1.000
_cell.length_b   1.000
_cell.length_c   1.000
_cell.angle_alpha   90.00
_cell.angle_beta   90.00
_cell.angle_gamma   90.00
#
_symmetry.space_group_name_H-M   'P 1'
#
loop_
_entity.id
_entity.type
_entity.pdbx_description
1 polymer ?
#
loop_
_entity_poly.entity_id
_entity_poly.type
_entity_poly.pdbx_seq_one_letter_code
_entity_poly.pdbx_strand_id
1 'polypeptide(L)'
;MPTAARLTRPSQIRPLACLAAISLAAAPAFAEWPSDPNSPLLIGGAQGFFGPRQSIVAADDGAVWVAWQDSFCVGDLRLQRVGPFGDLLTPLGLAVQADPTCGFTLPPALIATQHGATLSRAFAGLNAEPVQSFNPSGQPLWTPAFTTDEVRTAGQLLGMTNGDVMIASMGFN
;
A
#
# COMPACT_ATOMS: atom_id res chain seq x y z
N MET A 1 -64.98 -3.01 -40.82
CA MET A 1 -64.75 -1.55 -40.85
C MET A 1 -63.62 -1.23 -39.89
N PRO A 2 -62.75 -0.24 -40.22
CA PRO A 2 -61.31 -0.21 -39.92
C PRO A 2 -61.03 0.23 -38.46
N THR A 3 -59.84 0.09 -37.89
CA THR A 3 -58.72 1.02 -38.15
C THR A 3 -57.43 0.51 -37.50
N ALA A 4 -56.38 0.38 -38.30
CA ALA A 4 -55.00 0.24 -37.84
C ALA A 4 -54.45 1.60 -37.39
N ALA A 5 -53.69 1.64 -36.29
CA ALA A 5 -52.85 2.80 -35.96
C ALA A 5 -51.42 2.32 -35.68
N ARG A 6 -50.52 2.85 -36.49
CA ARG A 6 -49.10 2.54 -36.67
C ARG A 6 -48.31 3.44 -35.72
N LEU A 7 -47.51 2.88 -34.80
CA LEU A 7 -46.56 3.67 -34.01
C LEU A 7 -45.20 3.68 -34.72
N THR A 8 -44.85 4.81 -35.32
CA THR A 8 -43.52 5.08 -35.89
C THR A 8 -42.59 5.68 -34.82
N ARG A 9 -41.39 5.12 -34.68
CA ARG A 9 -40.32 5.63 -33.80
C ARG A 9 -39.89 7.05 -34.21
N PRO A 10 -39.70 7.99 -33.27
CA PRO A 10 -38.92 9.19 -33.54
C PRO A 10 -37.42 8.85 -33.53
N SER A 11 -36.78 9.06 -34.68
CA SER A 11 -35.33 9.04 -34.89
C SER A 11 -34.70 10.24 -34.19
N GLN A 12 -33.97 10.01 -33.08
CA GLN A 12 -33.13 11.04 -32.50
C GLN A 12 -31.74 11.00 -33.15
N ILE A 13 -31.51 12.03 -33.95
CA ILE A 13 -30.23 12.38 -34.57
C ILE A 13 -29.28 12.75 -33.42
N ARG A 14 -28.19 12.00 -33.29
CA ARG A 14 -27.08 12.28 -32.36
C ARG A 14 -26.21 13.39 -32.94
N PRO A 15 -25.98 14.52 -32.26
CA PRO A 15 -24.87 15.39 -32.61
C PRO A 15 -23.56 14.75 -32.12
N LEU A 16 -22.66 14.43 -33.06
CA LEU A 16 -21.25 14.18 -32.75
C LEU A 16 -20.63 15.50 -32.25
N ALA A 17 -20.40 15.60 -30.95
CA ALA A 17 -19.44 16.54 -30.40
C ALA A 17 -18.06 15.85 -30.37
N CYS A 18 -17.18 16.22 -31.29
CA CYS A 18 -15.76 15.88 -31.23
C CYS A 18 -15.13 16.58 -30.02
N LEU A 19 -15.09 15.90 -28.88
CA LEU A 19 -14.19 16.26 -27.79
C LEU A 19 -12.76 15.90 -28.22
N ALA A 20 -11.97 16.94 -28.51
CA ALA A 20 -10.53 16.82 -28.62
C ALA A 20 -9.97 16.38 -27.25
N ALA A 21 -9.60 15.11 -27.14
CA ALA A 21 -8.90 14.59 -25.97
C ALA A 21 -7.47 15.14 -25.97
N ILE A 22 -7.21 16.13 -25.11
CA ILE A 22 -5.85 16.54 -24.76
C ILE A 22 -5.23 15.33 -24.05
N SER A 23 -4.40 14.60 -24.78
CA SER A 23 -3.60 13.52 -24.24
C SER A 23 -2.51 14.16 -23.38
N LEU A 24 -2.76 14.36 -22.09
CA LEU A 24 -1.67 14.50 -21.14
C LEU A 24 -0.93 13.16 -21.17
N ALA A 25 0.16 13.11 -21.92
CA ALA A 25 1.16 12.07 -21.74
C ALA A 25 1.66 12.22 -20.30
N ALA A 26 1.19 11.35 -19.40
CA ALA A 26 1.82 11.18 -18.12
C ALA A 26 3.29 10.87 -18.41
N ALA A 27 4.19 11.77 -18.05
CA ALA A 27 5.62 11.47 -18.10
C ALA A 27 5.81 10.16 -17.32
N PRO A 28 6.49 9.16 -17.87
CA PRO A 28 6.77 7.97 -17.09
C PRO A 28 7.58 8.44 -15.88
N ALA A 29 7.08 8.13 -14.69
CA ALA A 29 7.88 8.25 -13.48
C ALA A 29 8.96 7.17 -13.58
N PHE A 30 10.02 7.45 -14.35
CA PHE A 30 11.18 6.59 -14.39
C PHE A 30 11.89 6.79 -13.06
N ALA A 31 11.61 5.94 -12.08
CA ALA A 31 12.71 5.57 -11.22
C ALA A 31 13.32 4.33 -11.86
N GLU A 32 14.55 4.52 -12.30
CA GLU A 32 15.40 3.55 -12.95
C GLU A 32 16.37 3.05 -11.87
N TRP A 33 16.55 1.74 -11.77
CA TRP A 33 17.63 1.17 -10.96
C TRP A 33 18.93 1.91 -11.26
N PRO A 34 19.74 2.25 -10.23
CA PRO A 34 21.01 2.92 -10.48
C PRO A 34 21.83 2.12 -11.50
N SER A 35 22.25 2.80 -12.57
CA SER A 35 23.06 2.18 -13.62
C SER A 35 24.49 1.88 -13.16
N ASP A 36 24.96 2.59 -12.13
CA ASP A 36 26.17 2.24 -11.39
C ASP A 36 25.83 1.19 -10.32
N PRO A 37 26.39 -0.04 -10.39
CA PRO A 37 26.13 -1.09 -9.40
C PRO A 37 26.62 -0.74 -7.99
N ASN A 38 27.45 0.31 -7.83
CA ASN A 38 27.90 0.80 -6.53
C ASN A 38 27.01 1.92 -5.97
N SER A 39 26.04 2.40 -6.75
CA SER A 39 25.10 3.42 -6.31
C SER A 39 23.84 2.76 -5.76
N PRO A 40 23.47 2.96 -4.49
CA PRO A 40 22.27 2.35 -3.93
C PRO A 40 21.00 3.08 -4.40
N LEU A 41 19.91 2.33 -4.60
CA LEU A 41 18.59 2.93 -4.72
C LEU A 41 18.11 3.38 -3.34
N LEU A 42 17.81 4.67 -3.18
CA LEU A 42 17.29 5.21 -1.93
C LEU A 42 15.77 5.00 -1.87
N ILE A 43 15.32 4.13 -0.96
CA ILE A 43 13.89 3.77 -0.78
C ILE A 43 13.17 4.76 0.15
N GLY A 44 13.89 5.30 1.13
CA GLY A 44 13.38 6.21 2.15
C GLY A 44 14.43 6.53 3.23
N GLY A 45 14.07 7.37 4.18
CA GLY A 45 14.93 7.78 5.31
C GLY A 45 14.41 7.29 6.66
N ALA A 46 15.32 7.13 7.61
CA ALA A 46 15.01 6.87 9.01
C ALA A 46 15.95 7.66 9.95
N GLN A 47 15.40 8.20 11.04
CA GLN A 47 16.11 8.96 12.06
C GLN A 47 16.47 8.09 13.27
N GLY A 48 17.74 8.16 13.68
CA GLY A 48 18.29 7.38 14.80
C GLY A 48 18.48 5.90 14.46
N PHE A 49 19.42 5.24 15.14
CA PHE A 49 19.84 3.88 14.80
C PHE A 49 19.81 2.95 16.01
N PHE A 50 19.03 1.87 15.93
CA PHE A 50 19.27 0.60 16.65
C PHE A 50 18.65 -0.57 15.87
N GLY A 51 19.47 -1.23 15.04
CA GLY A 51 19.18 -2.54 14.41
C GLY A 51 18.33 -2.51 13.14
N PRO A 52 18.23 -3.65 12.42
CA PRO A 52 17.36 -3.76 11.25
C PRO A 52 15.90 -3.65 11.71
N ARG A 53 15.20 -2.61 11.25
CA ARG A 53 13.78 -2.32 11.54
C ARG A 53 12.94 -2.26 10.27
N GLN A 54 13.47 -2.84 9.19
CA GLN A 54 12.84 -2.95 7.90
C GLN A 54 12.38 -4.38 7.63
N SER A 55 11.27 -4.49 6.91
CA SER A 55 10.80 -5.74 6.32
C SER A 55 10.67 -5.57 4.83
N ILE A 56 11.12 -6.57 4.09
CA ILE A 56 11.20 -6.55 2.63
C ILE A 56 10.60 -7.84 2.12
N VAL A 57 9.66 -7.75 1.17
CA VAL A 57 9.05 -8.92 0.53
C VAL A 57 8.91 -8.69 -0.97
N ALA A 58 9.14 -9.74 -1.77
CA ALA A 58 8.87 -9.70 -3.19
C ALA A 58 7.36 -9.73 -3.46
N ALA A 59 6.93 -8.98 -4.47
CA ALA A 59 5.58 -9.07 -5.04
C ALA A 59 5.57 -10.01 -6.25
N ASP A 60 4.38 -10.52 -6.61
CA ASP A 60 4.21 -11.46 -7.72
C ASP A 60 4.48 -10.83 -9.10
N ASP A 61 4.45 -9.50 -9.20
CA ASP A 61 4.68 -8.73 -10.43
C ASP A 61 6.14 -8.28 -10.60
N GLY A 62 7.05 -8.82 -9.79
CA GLY A 62 8.48 -8.48 -9.82
C GLY A 62 8.83 -7.19 -9.08
N ALA A 63 7.86 -6.49 -8.49
CA ALA A 63 8.12 -5.40 -7.56
C ALA A 63 8.58 -5.92 -6.19
N VAL A 64 8.96 -4.99 -5.33
CA VAL A 64 9.33 -5.23 -3.94
C VAL A 64 8.54 -4.30 -3.04
N TRP A 65 8.01 -4.82 -1.94
CA TRP A 65 7.47 -4.03 -0.85
C TRP A 65 8.50 -3.88 0.25
N VAL A 66 8.64 -2.67 0.78
CA VAL A 66 9.52 -2.34 1.90
C VAL A 66 8.71 -1.60 2.95
N ALA A 67 8.77 -2.05 4.20
CA ALA A 67 8.18 -1.35 5.33
C ALA A 67 9.26 -1.06 6.38
N TRP A 68 9.24 0.13 6.97
CA TRP A 68 10.20 0.53 8.01
C TRP A 68 9.60 1.58 8.94
N GLN A 69 10.20 1.73 10.12
CA GLN A 69 9.92 2.87 11.00
C GLN A 69 10.88 4.00 10.67
N ASP A 70 10.38 5.22 10.41
CA ASP A 70 11.23 6.36 10.04
C ASP A 70 11.88 7.10 11.23
N SER A 71 11.57 6.72 12.47
CA SER A 71 12.16 7.30 13.69
C SER A 71 12.12 6.31 14.85
N PHE A 72 13.19 6.26 15.64
CA PHE A 72 13.25 5.41 16.84
C PHE A 72 12.42 5.94 18.03
N CYS A 73 12.14 7.25 18.04
CA CYS A 73 11.24 7.88 19.00
C CYS A 73 9.90 8.12 18.31
N VAL A 74 9.62 9.36 17.93
CA VAL A 74 8.36 9.76 17.32
C VAL A 74 8.55 9.80 15.81
N GLY A 75 7.73 9.06 15.08
CA GLY A 75 7.75 9.02 13.61
C GLY A 75 6.65 8.15 13.03
N ASP A 76 6.74 7.82 11.75
CA ASP A 76 5.74 7.03 11.05
C ASP A 76 6.27 5.62 10.71
N LEU A 77 5.37 4.64 10.79
CA LEU A 77 5.49 3.43 10.01
C LEU A 77 5.29 3.80 8.53
N ARG A 78 6.29 3.47 7.72
CA ARG A 78 6.33 3.74 6.29
C ARG A 78 6.15 2.46 5.48
N LEU A 79 5.53 2.58 4.32
CA LEU A 79 5.43 1.56 3.29
C LEU A 79 5.88 2.13 1.95
N GLN A 80 6.71 1.39 1.23
CA GLN A 80 7.13 1.72 -0.13
C GLN A 80 6.93 0.51 -1.03
N ARG A 81 6.42 0.75 -2.24
CA ARG A 81 6.54 -0.19 -3.34
C ARG A 81 7.65 0.29 -4.26
N VAL A 82 8.53 -0.63 -4.63
CA VAL A 82 9.59 -0.42 -5.61
C VAL A 82 9.24 -1.30 -6.80
N GLY A 83 8.84 -0.70 -7.92
CA GLY A 83 8.53 -1.46 -9.12
C GLY A 83 9.76 -2.15 -9.70
N PRO A 84 9.56 -3.07 -10.66
CA PRO A 84 10.64 -3.88 -11.24
C PRO A 84 11.70 -3.03 -11.96
N PHE A 85 11.39 -1.78 -12.30
CA PHE A 85 12.33 -0.84 -12.91
C PHE A 85 12.97 0.13 -11.91
N GLY A 86 12.52 0.12 -10.66
CA GLY A 86 13.00 1.00 -9.59
C GLY A 86 11.96 2.03 -9.15
N ASP A 87 10.84 2.18 -9.88
CA ASP A 87 9.78 3.16 -9.63
C ASP A 87 9.26 3.11 -8.19
N LEU A 88 9.29 4.25 -7.51
CA LEU A 88 8.85 4.37 -6.13
C LEU A 88 7.38 4.79 -6.08
N LEU A 89 6.60 4.15 -5.20
CA LEU A 89 5.20 4.51 -4.94
C LEU A 89 5.06 5.99 -4.55
N THR A 90 5.90 6.47 -3.64
CA THR A 90 6.06 7.90 -3.34
C THR A 90 7.53 8.25 -3.11
N PRO A 91 7.96 9.51 -3.19
CA PRO A 91 9.38 9.87 -2.98
C PRO A 91 9.96 9.51 -1.61
N LEU A 92 9.12 9.39 -0.57
CA LEU A 92 9.56 9.17 0.83
C LEU A 92 8.94 7.92 1.48
N GLY A 93 8.21 7.12 0.71
CA GLY A 93 7.32 6.09 1.26
C GLY A 93 6.02 6.69 1.82
N LEU A 94 4.95 5.91 1.73
CA LEU A 94 3.66 6.21 2.31
C LEU A 94 3.74 6.15 3.84
N ALA A 95 3.39 7.23 4.54
CA ALA A 95 3.10 7.16 5.98
C ALA A 95 1.79 6.42 6.18
N VAL A 96 1.84 5.22 6.76
CA VAL A 96 0.65 4.39 6.98
C VAL A 96 0.17 4.45 8.42
N GLN A 97 1.05 4.77 9.38
CA GLN A 97 0.63 4.93 10.76
C GLN A 97 1.62 5.78 11.55
N ALA A 98 1.12 6.74 12.33
CA ALA A 98 1.94 7.46 13.29
C ALA A 98 2.33 6.56 14.49
N ASP A 99 3.55 6.74 14.96
CA ASP A 99 4.11 6.18 16.17
C ASP A 99 4.50 7.32 17.13
N PRO A 100 3.68 7.59 18.16
CA PRO A 100 3.98 8.62 19.15
C PRO A 100 4.92 8.12 20.27
N THR A 101 5.40 6.87 20.23
CA THR A 101 6.07 6.22 21.37
C THR A 101 7.56 6.10 21.16
N CYS A 102 8.36 6.46 22.19
CA CYS A 102 9.81 6.28 22.11
C CYS A 102 10.30 4.97 22.73
N GLY A 103 11.33 4.38 22.10
CA GLY A 103 12.22 3.42 22.75
C GLY A 103 11.94 1.94 22.48
N PHE A 104 10.81 1.60 21.85
CA PHE A 104 10.50 0.21 21.48
C PHE A 104 9.81 0.13 20.12
N THR A 105 10.58 -0.14 19.07
CA THR A 105 10.00 -0.56 17.79
C THR A 105 10.69 -1.85 17.32
N LEU A 106 9.90 -2.89 17.07
CA LEU A 106 10.34 -4.09 16.37
C LEU A 106 10.11 -3.88 14.87
N PRO A 107 10.75 -4.65 13.98
CA PRO A 107 10.45 -4.61 12.56
C PRO A 107 8.95 -4.83 12.31
N PRO A 108 8.33 -4.08 11.39
CA PRO A 108 6.95 -4.34 11.00
C PRO A 108 6.85 -5.73 10.38
N ALA A 109 5.77 -6.47 10.60
CA ALA A 109 5.51 -7.66 9.78
C ALA A 109 4.97 -7.20 8.43
N LEU A 110 5.42 -7.84 7.34
CA LEU A 110 5.03 -7.48 5.98
C LEU A 110 4.88 -8.75 5.16
N ILE A 111 3.79 -8.85 4.41
CA ILE A 111 3.57 -9.86 3.39
C ILE A 111 3.08 -9.21 2.10
N ALA A 112 3.49 -9.78 0.97
CA ALA A 112 2.82 -9.52 -0.30
C ALA A 112 1.53 -10.33 -0.37
N THR A 113 0.53 -9.77 -1.02
CA THR A 113 -0.74 -10.44 -1.33
C THR A 113 -1.04 -10.28 -2.80
N GLN A 114 -1.97 -11.08 -3.33
CA GLN A 114 -2.41 -10.95 -4.74
C GLN A 114 -2.95 -9.56 -5.10
N HIS A 115 -3.37 -8.79 -4.09
CA HIS A 115 -3.96 -7.47 -4.27
C HIS A 115 -3.05 -6.33 -3.78
N GLY A 116 -1.84 -6.63 -3.31
CA GLY A 116 -0.87 -5.61 -2.88
C GLY A 116 -0.01 -6.09 -1.71
N ALA A 117 -0.08 -5.40 -0.57
CA ALA A 117 0.66 -5.77 0.62
C ALA A 117 -0.16 -5.58 1.88
N THR A 118 0.06 -6.46 2.84
CA THR A 118 -0.47 -6.33 4.20
C THR A 118 0.69 -6.18 5.16
N LEU A 119 0.61 -5.18 6.02
CA LEU A 119 1.60 -4.96 7.06
C LEU A 119 0.97 -4.85 8.44
N SER A 120 1.76 -5.19 9.44
CA SER A 120 1.39 -5.03 10.83
C SER A 120 2.47 -4.28 11.58
N ARG A 121 2.04 -3.38 12.47
CA ARG A 121 2.91 -2.76 13.46
C ARG A 121 3.16 -3.76 14.57
N ALA A 122 4.42 -3.86 15.00
CA ALA A 122 4.81 -4.86 15.97
C ALA A 122 4.38 -4.59 17.43
N PHE A 123 3.88 -3.38 17.70
CA PHE A 123 3.35 -3.00 19.01
C PHE A 123 2.30 -1.92 18.80
N ALA A 124 1.04 -2.18 19.18
CA ALA A 124 -0.01 -1.18 19.16
C ALA A 124 -0.35 -0.76 20.59
N GLY A 125 -0.24 0.55 20.85
CA GLY A 125 -0.67 1.22 22.06
C GLY A 125 -1.62 2.35 21.68
N LEU A 126 -2.90 2.12 22.00
CA LEU A 126 -4.11 2.96 21.96
C LEU A 126 -4.37 3.80 20.69
N ASN A 127 -5.37 3.35 19.92
CA ASN A 127 -5.95 3.89 18.67
C ASN A 127 -5.22 3.54 17.37
N ALA A 128 -4.47 2.45 17.36
CA ALA A 128 -3.76 1.99 16.16
C ALA A 128 -4.65 1.08 15.28
N GLU A 129 -4.45 1.15 13.97
CA GLU A 129 -4.85 0.14 13.01
C GLU A 129 -3.71 -0.89 12.93
N PRO A 130 -3.65 -1.92 13.80
CA PRO A 130 -2.44 -2.73 13.97
C PRO A 130 -2.10 -3.57 12.74
N VAL A 131 -3.05 -3.74 11.83
CA VAL A 131 -2.88 -4.41 10.55
C VAL A 131 -3.61 -3.60 9.48
N GLN A 132 -2.90 -3.28 8.41
CA GLN A 132 -3.42 -2.51 7.29
C GLN A 132 -3.04 -3.21 5.98
N SER A 133 -3.88 -3.06 4.97
CA SER A 133 -3.68 -3.65 3.65
C SER A 133 -3.81 -2.58 2.58
N PHE A 134 -2.89 -2.58 1.62
CA PHE A 134 -2.77 -1.56 0.59
C PHE A 134 -2.69 -2.21 -0.78
N ASN A 135 -3.33 -1.58 -1.77
CA ASN A 135 -3.16 -1.96 -3.16
C ASN A 135 -1.82 -1.42 -3.74
N PRO A 136 -1.43 -1.80 -4.96
CA PRO A 136 -0.16 -1.35 -5.54
C PRO A 136 -0.02 0.16 -5.71
N SER A 137 -1.13 0.91 -5.74
CA SER A 137 -1.12 2.39 -5.77
C SER A 137 -1.13 3.02 -4.38
N GLY A 138 -0.98 2.24 -3.31
CA GLY A 138 -0.92 2.72 -1.94
C GLY A 138 -2.28 3.10 -1.34
N GLN A 139 -3.39 2.71 -1.97
CA GLN A 139 -4.72 2.93 -1.41
C GLN A 139 -5.11 1.81 -0.44
N PRO A 140 -5.73 2.13 0.71
CA PRO A 140 -6.21 1.12 1.64
C PRO A 140 -7.24 0.17 1.01
N LEU A 141 -7.08 -1.13 1.22
CA LEU A 141 -8.01 -2.18 0.77
C LEU A 141 -9.08 -2.52 1.81
N TRP A 142 -8.75 -2.38 3.10
CA TRP A 142 -9.68 -2.66 4.19
C TRP A 142 -10.26 -1.33 4.70
N THR A 143 -11.55 -1.13 4.44
CA THR A 143 -12.30 0.04 4.92
C THR A 143 -13.62 -0.42 5.55
N PRO A 144 -13.87 -0.14 6.85
CA PRO A 144 -12.97 0.49 7.81
C PRO A 144 -11.73 -0.38 8.07
N ALA A 145 -10.64 0.25 8.53
CA ALA A 145 -9.44 -0.47 8.92
C ALA A 145 -9.72 -1.41 10.10
N PHE A 146 -8.88 -2.45 10.23
CA PHE A 146 -8.94 -3.34 11.37
C PHE A 146 -8.50 -2.60 12.63
N THR A 147 -9.36 -2.51 13.64
CA THR A 147 -9.09 -1.86 14.93
C THR A 147 -9.28 -2.83 16.08
N THR A 148 -8.58 -2.58 17.18
CA THR A 148 -8.64 -3.40 18.39
C THR A 148 -8.05 -2.65 19.56
N ASP A 149 -8.61 -2.88 20.75
CA ASP A 149 -8.25 -2.14 21.96
C ASP A 149 -6.99 -2.70 22.65
N GLU A 150 -6.59 -3.95 22.36
CA GLU A 150 -5.56 -4.67 23.11
C GLU A 150 -4.66 -5.60 22.27
N VAL A 151 -4.33 -5.23 21.03
CA VAL A 151 -3.35 -6.03 20.27
C VAL A 151 -1.94 -5.49 20.44
N ARG A 152 -1.13 -6.23 21.20
CA ARG A 152 0.33 -6.17 21.07
C ARG A 152 0.73 -7.20 20.01
N THR A 153 0.60 -6.81 18.74
CA THR A 153 0.97 -7.66 17.59
C THR A 153 2.47 -7.83 17.57
N ALA A 154 3.04 -8.78 18.30
CA ALA A 154 4.41 -9.24 18.02
C ALA A 154 4.47 -10.11 16.73
N GLY A 155 3.64 -9.78 15.74
CA GLY A 155 2.83 -10.78 15.09
C GLY A 155 3.16 -11.01 13.64
N GLN A 156 3.71 -12.18 13.34
CA GLN A 156 3.93 -12.63 11.98
C GLN A 156 2.60 -12.63 11.21
N LEU A 157 2.70 -12.24 9.94
CA LEU A 157 1.62 -12.33 8.98
C LEU A 157 1.88 -13.52 8.06
N LEU A 158 0.83 -14.21 7.68
CA LEU A 158 0.88 -15.26 6.66
C LEU A 158 -0.27 -15.08 5.68
N GLY A 159 0.07 -14.90 4.40
CA GLY A 159 -0.92 -14.97 3.32
C GLY A 159 -1.36 -16.42 3.10
N MET A 160 -2.67 -16.64 3.04
CA MET A 160 -3.28 -17.94 2.81
C MET A 160 -3.62 -18.12 1.32
N THR A 161 -3.68 -19.37 0.86
CA THR A 161 -3.93 -19.69 -0.56
C THR A 161 -5.31 -19.27 -1.05
N ASN A 162 -6.26 -19.04 -0.15
CA ASN A 162 -7.60 -18.54 -0.45
C ASN A 162 -7.69 -17.00 -0.50
N GLY A 163 -6.56 -16.30 -0.32
CA GLY A 163 -6.50 -14.84 -0.28
C GLY A 163 -6.68 -14.21 1.10
N ASP A 164 -6.96 -15.02 2.13
CA ASP A 164 -7.03 -14.53 3.50
C ASP A 164 -5.64 -14.23 4.08
N VAL A 165 -5.61 -13.45 5.16
CA VAL A 165 -4.39 -13.19 5.93
C VAL A 165 -4.56 -13.73 7.33
N MET A 166 -3.68 -14.66 7.72
CA MET A 166 -3.56 -15.11 9.10
C MET A 166 -2.63 -14.16 9.86
N ILE A 167 -3.08 -13.73 11.03
CA ILE A 167 -2.34 -12.87 11.95
C ILE A 167 -2.07 -13.68 13.21
N ALA A 168 -0.80 -13.92 13.55
CA ALA A 168 -0.43 -14.49 14.83
C ALA A 168 -0.12 -13.35 15.81
N SER A 169 -0.69 -13.33 17.01
CA SER A 169 -0.39 -12.31 18.03
C SER A 169 0.02 -12.96 19.35
N MET A 170 0.82 -12.25 20.15
CA MET A 170 1.14 -12.66 21.52
C MET A 170 0.32 -11.79 22.49
N GLY A 171 -0.51 -12.42 23.31
CA GLY A 171 -1.09 -11.77 24.48
C GLY A 171 -0.06 -11.73 25.61
N PHE A 172 0.10 -10.59 26.27
CA PHE A 172 0.81 -10.49 27.53
C PHE A 172 -0.24 -10.24 28.63
N ASN A 173 -0.39 -11.20 29.54
CA ASN A 173 -1.20 -11.06 30.76
C ASN A 173 -0.44 -10.26 31.83
#